data_AF-X6LZ36-F1
#
_entry.id   AF-X6LZ36-F1
#
_cell.length_a   1.000
_cell.length_b   1.000
_cell.length_c   1.000
_cell.angle_alpha   90.00
_cell.angle_beta   90.00
_cell.angle_gamma   90.00
#
_symmetry.space_group_name_H-M   'P 1'
#
loop_
_entity.id
_entity.type
_entity.pdbx_description
1 polymer ?
#
loop_
_entity_poly.entity_id
_entity_poly.type
_entity_poly.pdbx_seq_one_letter_code
_entity_poly.pdbx_strand_id
1 'polypeptide(L)'
;MIQRTNLYKSAFEGFIKEVSAAFNKEHVKLKKMAPVMCKNIERTFYKVVLKLHNLIFISEMGVFVVTKKTYYVYKGDHTQLTDLLRCSFVFDSFVDLYKAFGVFENVANSKSDMKGGVLRAKDRFDPEKMPFGYRDLLVNVMCPGTSVVCEVQFHHKIFYDSKKDSHYVYKRARLFDVGERNLAYEYVTDHIKSKIPPEQKYVSCKLFISRFNKDDDDDDHGKKEVTVSSLLKEWFPDKNNEDGVAGITEDGKTVSYLQILVDQGYDKVEGLKDLTDDDLKEMKFKPGHRKQFIKNRDNYFKSLEDKEKQEKEEKEKEEKEREEKEKEIVQTKTSGGKKEEQIEEDNSGLRETKNYNNFLAKEKIFIVCGALGGSNGGGGVYLVDTASPHKYTCIREDGYVNGQAMCRISNEKLYICAGTSFGAKGGGMYIFLHCSNKEGKIVYFSSIKKSNN
;
A
#
# COMPACT_ATOMS: atom_id res chain seq x y z
N MET A 1 -16.78 -10.52 -15.34
CA MET A 1 -15.88 -9.35 -15.16
C MET A 1 -14.42 -9.66 -15.54
N ILE A 2 -13.89 -10.85 -15.22
CA ILE A 2 -12.54 -11.34 -15.62
C ILE A 2 -12.28 -11.25 -17.14
N GLN A 3 -13.31 -11.38 -17.97
CA GLN A 3 -13.16 -11.24 -19.43
C GLN A 3 -12.82 -9.80 -19.89
N ARG A 4 -13.21 -8.75 -19.16
CA ARG A 4 -12.98 -7.36 -19.60
C ARG A 4 -11.62 -6.79 -19.20
N THR A 5 -11.03 -7.24 -18.09
CA THR A 5 -9.65 -6.85 -17.72
C THR A 5 -8.62 -7.35 -18.73
N ASN A 6 -8.88 -8.48 -19.38
CA ASN A 6 -8.06 -8.97 -20.49
C ASN A 6 -8.14 -8.10 -21.75
N LEU A 7 -9.27 -7.42 -22.00
CA LEU A 7 -9.44 -6.58 -23.20
C LEU A 7 -8.47 -5.40 -23.21
N TYR A 8 -8.41 -4.62 -22.12
CA TYR A 8 -7.54 -3.44 -22.05
C TYR A 8 -6.06 -3.81 -22.08
N LYS A 9 -5.69 -4.88 -21.37
CA LYS A 9 -4.32 -5.37 -21.34
C LYS A 9 -3.88 -5.83 -22.73
N SER A 10 -4.70 -6.62 -23.42
CA SER A 10 -4.39 -7.13 -24.76
C SER A 10 -4.27 -6.00 -25.79
N ALA A 11 -5.19 -5.04 -25.78
CA ALA A 11 -5.12 -3.87 -26.66
C ALA A 11 -3.82 -3.06 -26.43
N PHE A 12 -3.48 -2.79 -25.18
CA PHE A 12 -2.26 -2.06 -24.85
C PHE A 12 -0.99 -2.86 -25.17
N GLU A 13 -0.97 -4.18 -24.94
CA GLU A 13 0.13 -5.05 -25.36
C GLU A 13 0.34 -5.05 -26.88
N GLY A 14 -0.75 -5.05 -27.65
CA GLY A 14 -0.69 -4.91 -29.10
C GLY A 14 0.00 -3.62 -29.53
N PHE A 15 -0.39 -2.49 -28.94
CA PHE A 15 0.26 -1.19 -29.18
C PHE A 15 1.74 -1.18 -28.78
N ILE A 16 2.09 -1.73 -27.62
CA ILE A 16 3.49 -1.80 -27.17
C ILE A 16 4.35 -2.66 -28.11
N LYS A 17 3.80 -3.75 -28.67
CA LYS A 17 4.49 -4.57 -29.69
C LYS A 17 4.72 -3.79 -30.99
N GLU A 18 3.74 -3.04 -31.44
CA GLU A 18 3.84 -2.18 -32.62
C GLU A 18 4.93 -1.10 -32.45
N VAL A 19 4.94 -0.42 -31.30
CA VAL A 19 6.00 0.53 -30.93
C VAL A 19 7.37 -0.13 -30.97
N SER A 20 7.51 -1.32 -30.37
CA SER A 20 8.77 -2.07 -30.36
C SER A 20 9.23 -2.44 -31.77
N ALA A 21 8.31 -2.81 -32.66
CA ALA A 21 8.61 -3.06 -34.08
C ALA A 21 9.08 -1.77 -34.78
N ALA A 22 8.46 -0.62 -34.49
CA ALA A 22 8.88 0.68 -35.02
C ALA A 22 10.28 1.09 -34.52
N PHE A 23 10.63 0.79 -33.27
CA PHE A 23 11.99 1.00 -32.75
C PHE A 23 13.04 0.24 -33.57
N ASN A 24 12.77 -1.03 -33.92
CA ASN A 24 13.68 -1.82 -34.74
C ASN A 24 13.84 -1.24 -36.14
N LYS A 25 12.73 -0.81 -36.76
CA LYS A 25 12.73 -0.17 -38.09
C LYS A 25 13.57 1.11 -38.12
N GLU A 26 13.48 1.91 -37.06
CA GLU A 26 14.23 3.17 -36.91
C GLU A 26 15.62 2.98 -36.30
N HIS A 27 16.09 1.73 -36.18
CA HIS A 27 17.41 1.39 -35.61
C HIS A 27 17.64 1.93 -34.19
N VAL A 28 16.60 1.95 -33.35
CA VAL A 28 16.68 2.28 -31.92
C VAL A 28 17.08 1.03 -31.13
N LYS A 29 18.19 1.10 -30.38
CA LYS A 29 18.70 -0.05 -29.62
C LYS A 29 17.98 -0.21 -28.28
N LEU A 30 16.92 -1.00 -28.28
CA LEU A 30 16.19 -1.37 -27.06
C LEU A 30 16.93 -2.48 -26.29
N LYS A 31 17.24 -2.26 -25.01
CA LYS A 31 17.91 -3.26 -24.16
C LYS A 31 16.94 -4.25 -23.56
N LYS A 32 15.83 -3.75 -23.03
CA LYS A 32 14.82 -4.57 -22.35
C LYS A 32 13.46 -3.88 -22.45
N MET A 33 12.43 -4.68 -22.69
CA MET A 33 11.03 -4.28 -22.56
C MET A 33 10.41 -5.07 -21.42
N ALA A 34 9.90 -4.37 -20.40
CA ALA A 34 9.11 -4.99 -19.36
C ALA A 34 7.71 -5.33 -19.90
N PRO A 35 7.11 -6.47 -19.49
CA PRO A 35 5.75 -6.81 -19.89
C PRO A 35 4.76 -5.73 -19.42
N VAL A 36 3.61 -5.66 -20.09
CA VAL A 36 2.51 -4.80 -19.64
C VAL A 36 2.00 -5.35 -18.31
N MET A 37 2.12 -4.53 -17.27
CA MET A 37 1.63 -4.83 -15.94
C MET A 37 0.31 -4.11 -15.74
N CYS A 38 -0.74 -4.86 -15.41
CA CYS A 38 -1.92 -4.29 -14.81
C CYS A 38 -1.64 -4.14 -13.31
N LYS A 39 -1.83 -2.93 -12.77
CA LYS A 39 -1.72 -2.73 -11.32
C LYS A 39 -2.73 -3.67 -10.64
N ASN A 40 -2.35 -4.31 -9.54
CA ASN A 40 -3.17 -5.36 -8.94
C ASN A 40 -4.44 -4.74 -8.30
N ILE A 41 -5.46 -4.57 -9.14
CA ILE A 41 -6.75 -3.95 -8.89
C ILE A 41 -7.48 -4.78 -7.83
N GLU A 42 -7.56 -6.10 -7.99
CA GLU A 42 -8.36 -6.98 -7.14
C GLU A 42 -7.96 -6.94 -5.66
N ARG A 43 -6.66 -6.87 -5.35
CA ARG A 43 -6.16 -6.87 -3.96
C ARG A 43 -6.61 -5.64 -3.15
N THR A 44 -6.94 -4.54 -3.81
CA THR A 44 -7.42 -3.31 -3.17
C THR A 44 -8.95 -3.32 -2.97
N PHE A 45 -9.67 -4.14 -3.73
CA PHE A 45 -11.13 -4.25 -3.66
C PHE A 45 -11.56 -5.14 -2.51
N TYR A 46 -10.95 -6.32 -2.38
CA TYR A 46 -11.34 -7.29 -1.37
C TYR A 46 -11.14 -6.75 0.06
N LYS A 47 -10.09 -5.97 0.33
CA LYS A 47 -9.88 -5.36 1.66
C LYS A 47 -10.94 -4.29 2.03
N VAL A 48 -11.60 -3.67 1.04
CA VAL A 48 -12.59 -2.60 1.28
C VAL A 48 -14.02 -3.14 1.23
N VAL A 49 -14.33 -4.03 0.29
CA VAL A 49 -15.66 -4.63 0.13
C VAL A 49 -15.96 -5.64 1.24
N LEU A 50 -15.00 -6.47 1.66
CA LEU A 50 -15.20 -7.34 2.84
C LEU A 50 -15.37 -6.56 4.16
N LYS A 51 -14.95 -5.29 4.21
CA LYS A 51 -15.21 -4.40 5.36
C LYS A 51 -16.55 -3.66 5.29
N LEU A 52 -17.17 -3.57 4.12
CA LEU A 52 -18.40 -2.78 3.89
C LEU A 52 -19.66 -3.65 3.70
N HIS A 53 -19.53 -4.98 3.64
CA HIS A 53 -20.65 -5.91 3.46
C HIS A 53 -21.63 -6.04 4.64
N ASN A 54 -21.67 -5.07 5.56
CA ASN A 54 -22.79 -4.89 6.48
C ASN A 54 -23.69 -3.69 6.13
N LEU A 55 -23.43 -2.94 5.06
CA LEU A 55 -24.32 -1.85 4.67
C LEU A 55 -24.31 -1.63 3.15
N ILE A 56 -25.49 -1.83 2.56
CA ILE A 56 -26.01 -1.25 1.31
C ILE A 56 -25.90 -2.12 0.03
N PHE A 57 -27.10 -2.46 -0.45
CA PHE A 57 -27.48 -2.92 -1.79
C PHE A 57 -26.71 -2.21 -2.92
N ILE A 58 -26.15 -2.98 -3.87
CA ILE A 58 -25.62 -2.43 -5.13
C ILE A 58 -26.52 -2.88 -6.28
N SER A 59 -27.20 -1.92 -6.89
CA SER A 59 -27.80 -2.00 -8.23
C SER A 59 -26.71 -2.10 -9.31
N GLU A 60 -27.02 -2.85 -10.36
CA GLU A 60 -26.28 -3.27 -11.57
C GLU A 60 -25.34 -2.30 -12.33
N MET A 61 -24.52 -1.46 -11.70
CA MET A 61 -23.47 -0.70 -12.40
C MET A 61 -22.07 -0.99 -11.86
N GLY A 62 -21.18 -1.37 -12.78
CA GLY A 62 -19.85 -1.92 -12.52
C GLY A 62 -18.99 -1.08 -11.58
N VAL A 63 -18.58 -1.69 -10.47
CA VAL A 63 -17.78 -1.05 -9.43
C VAL A 63 -16.30 -1.32 -9.71
N PHE A 64 -15.57 -0.26 -10.04
CA PHE A 64 -14.12 -0.29 -10.31
C PHE A 64 -13.28 0.01 -9.06
N VAL A 65 -12.15 -0.67 -8.97
CA VAL A 65 -11.25 -0.65 -7.81
C VAL A 65 -10.22 0.44 -7.90
N VAL A 66 -10.28 1.42 -6.99
CA VAL A 66 -9.19 2.40 -6.86
C VAL A 66 -9.15 3.14 -5.51
N THR A 67 -9.53 2.48 -4.42
CA THR A 67 -10.04 3.20 -3.24
C THR A 67 -9.04 4.18 -2.59
N LYS A 68 -7.77 3.85 -2.34
CA LYS A 68 -6.88 4.80 -1.62
C LYS A 68 -6.41 5.97 -2.49
N LYS A 69 -5.78 5.70 -3.64
CA LYS A 69 -5.27 6.77 -4.52
C LYS A 69 -6.42 7.60 -5.10
N THR A 70 -7.51 6.98 -5.54
CA THR A 70 -8.65 7.75 -6.04
C THR A 70 -9.34 8.53 -4.96
N TYR A 71 -9.56 7.98 -3.77
CA TYR A 71 -10.20 8.75 -2.70
C TYR A 71 -9.31 9.90 -2.20
N TYR A 72 -8.05 9.62 -1.84
CA TYR A 72 -7.18 10.63 -1.22
C TYR A 72 -6.54 11.59 -2.22
N VAL A 73 -6.17 11.12 -3.42
CA VAL A 73 -5.48 11.95 -4.42
C VAL A 73 -6.47 12.53 -5.43
N TYR A 74 -7.41 11.72 -5.92
CA TYR A 74 -8.35 12.14 -6.97
C TYR A 74 -9.77 12.44 -6.45
N LYS A 75 -9.97 12.54 -5.13
CA LYS A 75 -11.25 12.87 -4.49
C LYS A 75 -12.44 12.03 -4.97
N GLY A 76 -12.22 10.74 -5.23
CA GLY A 76 -13.25 9.81 -5.70
C GLY A 76 -13.35 9.69 -7.23
N ASP A 77 -12.67 10.54 -7.99
CA ASP A 77 -12.69 10.49 -9.45
C ASP A 77 -11.70 9.46 -10.00
N HIS A 78 -12.23 8.31 -10.43
CA HIS A 78 -11.45 7.21 -10.98
C HIS A 78 -10.97 7.48 -12.42
N THR A 79 -11.54 8.46 -13.12
CA THR A 79 -11.14 8.80 -14.49
C THR A 79 -9.75 9.45 -14.54
N GLN A 80 -9.26 9.96 -13.41
CA GLN A 80 -7.95 10.60 -13.28
C GLN A 80 -6.78 9.62 -13.07
N LEU A 81 -7.04 8.31 -13.10
CA LEU A 81 -5.98 7.31 -12.96
C LEU A 81 -5.18 7.16 -14.23
N THR A 82 -3.88 7.39 -14.10
CA THR A 82 -2.95 7.33 -15.23
C THR A 82 -2.09 6.06 -15.26
N ASP A 83 -2.09 5.27 -14.18
CA ASP A 83 -1.17 4.14 -13.97
C ASP A 83 -1.88 2.78 -13.82
N LEU A 84 -3.04 2.62 -14.46
CA LEU A 84 -3.81 1.36 -14.41
C LEU A 84 -3.06 0.23 -15.14
N LEU A 85 -2.67 0.50 -16.37
CA LEU A 85 -1.78 -0.32 -17.17
C LEU A 85 -0.45 0.41 -17.31
N ARG A 86 0.66 -0.32 -17.15
CA ARG A 86 1.99 0.26 -17.29
C ARG A 86 2.96 -0.63 -18.04
N CYS A 87 3.87 -0.02 -18.78
CA CYS A 87 5.01 -0.69 -19.42
C CYS A 87 6.30 0.08 -19.14
N SER A 88 7.45 -0.56 -19.33
CA SER A 88 8.74 0.11 -19.24
C SER A 88 9.67 -0.35 -20.36
N PHE A 89 10.30 0.61 -21.04
CA PHE A 89 11.39 0.39 -21.98
C PHE A 89 12.71 0.79 -21.31
N VAL A 90 13.75 -0.01 -21.51
CA VAL A 90 15.08 0.22 -20.94
C VAL A 90 16.11 0.32 -22.07
N PHE A 91 16.96 1.34 -22.00
CA PHE A 91 17.98 1.65 -23.01
C PHE A 91 19.36 1.74 -22.38
N ASP A 92 20.40 1.41 -23.15
CA ASP A 92 21.81 1.54 -22.72
C ASP A 92 22.39 2.94 -23.03
N SER A 93 21.66 3.78 -23.78
CA SER A 93 22.10 5.12 -24.21
C SER A 93 20.94 6.12 -24.17
N PHE A 94 21.23 7.36 -23.79
CA PHE A 94 20.27 8.46 -23.85
C PHE A 94 19.88 8.82 -25.29
N VAL A 95 20.79 8.68 -26.25
CA VAL A 95 20.49 8.95 -27.67
C VAL A 95 19.38 8.03 -28.16
N ASP A 96 19.50 6.72 -27.88
CA ASP A 96 18.47 5.74 -28.20
C ASP A 96 17.18 6.02 -27.42
N LEU A 97 17.27 6.40 -26.13
CA LEU A 97 16.10 6.70 -25.30
C LEU A 97 15.26 7.84 -25.88
N TYR A 98 15.87 8.98 -26.22
CA TYR A 98 15.13 10.13 -26.76
C TYR A 98 14.69 9.91 -28.21
N LYS A 99 15.47 9.17 -29.00
CA LYS A 99 15.04 8.72 -30.33
C LYS A 99 13.82 7.80 -30.22
N ALA A 100 13.82 6.88 -29.26
CA ALA A 100 12.68 6.00 -28.97
C ALA A 100 11.43 6.82 -28.60
N PHE A 101 11.58 7.88 -27.80
CA PHE A 101 10.47 8.76 -27.47
C PHE A 101 9.87 9.43 -28.72
N GLY A 102 10.70 9.94 -29.64
CA GLY A 102 10.21 10.50 -30.91
C GLY A 102 9.48 9.47 -31.79
N VAL A 103 10.01 8.24 -31.88
CA VAL A 103 9.32 7.15 -32.60
C VAL A 103 7.99 6.79 -31.92
N PHE A 104 7.98 6.70 -30.60
CA PHE A 104 6.78 6.43 -29.81
C PHE A 104 5.70 7.49 -30.03
N GLU A 105 6.07 8.77 -30.00
CA GLU A 105 5.17 9.89 -30.25
C GLU A 105 4.57 9.82 -31.66
N ASN A 106 5.39 9.53 -32.68
CA ASN A 106 4.91 9.37 -34.05
C ASN A 106 3.89 8.23 -34.18
N VAL A 107 4.19 7.06 -33.59
CA VAL A 107 3.26 5.90 -33.61
C VAL A 107 1.96 6.26 -32.88
N ALA A 108 2.04 6.85 -31.68
CA ALA A 108 0.87 7.24 -30.90
C ALA A 108 0.00 8.29 -31.63
N ASN A 109 0.60 9.26 -32.31
CA ASN A 109 -0.11 10.32 -33.04
C ASN A 109 -0.68 9.83 -34.37
N SER A 110 -0.08 8.82 -35.00
CA SER A 110 -0.57 8.25 -36.26
C SER A 110 -1.78 7.32 -36.09
N LYS A 111 -2.02 6.83 -34.86
CA LYS A 111 -3.07 5.85 -34.56
C LYS A 111 -4.41 6.54 -34.33
N SER A 112 -5.37 6.33 -35.23
CA SER A 112 -6.70 6.96 -35.16
C SER A 112 -7.55 6.49 -33.97
N ASP A 113 -7.27 5.30 -33.43
CA ASP A 113 -7.94 4.70 -32.27
C ASP A 113 -7.36 5.14 -30.91
N MET A 114 -6.24 5.88 -30.90
CA MET A 114 -5.67 6.51 -29.71
C MET A 114 -6.03 7.99 -29.66
N LYS A 115 -7.05 8.31 -28.88
CA LYS A 115 -7.51 9.70 -28.72
C LYS A 115 -6.41 10.58 -28.12
N GLY A 116 -5.96 11.58 -28.86
CA GLY A 116 -5.04 12.61 -28.38
C GLY A 116 -3.56 12.22 -28.34
N GLY A 117 -3.18 11.03 -28.83
CA GLY A 117 -1.77 10.61 -28.90
C GLY A 117 -1.07 10.63 -27.53
N VAL A 118 0.01 11.41 -27.41
CA VAL A 118 0.71 11.64 -26.15
C VAL A 118 -0.01 12.69 -25.32
N LEU A 119 -0.59 12.27 -24.19
CA LEU A 119 -1.35 13.16 -23.30
C LEU A 119 -0.45 13.99 -22.38
N ARG A 120 0.65 13.38 -21.93
CA ARG A 120 1.58 13.99 -20.98
C ARG A 120 2.93 13.30 -21.06
N ALA A 121 3.99 14.09 -21.14
CA ALA A 121 5.36 13.61 -20.92
C ALA A 121 5.95 14.32 -19.70
N LYS A 122 6.70 13.58 -18.87
CA LYS A 122 7.48 14.09 -17.75
C LYS A 122 8.90 13.58 -17.89
N ASP A 123 9.79 14.47 -18.31
CA ASP A 123 11.21 14.19 -18.27
C ASP A 123 11.74 14.39 -16.84
N ARG A 124 12.07 13.29 -16.16
CA ARG A 124 12.71 13.31 -14.84
C ARG A 124 14.21 13.09 -14.91
N PHE A 125 14.83 13.17 -16.10
CA PHE A 125 16.29 13.16 -16.23
C PHE A 125 16.93 14.51 -15.85
N ASP A 126 16.13 15.58 -15.89
CA ASP A 126 16.52 16.92 -15.47
C ASP A 126 16.90 16.96 -13.97
N PRO A 127 18.19 17.19 -13.64
CA PRO A 127 18.67 17.16 -12.27
C PRO A 127 18.13 18.31 -11.42
N GLU A 128 17.73 19.43 -12.03
CA GLU A 128 17.20 20.58 -11.29
C GLU A 128 15.81 20.27 -10.70
N LYS A 129 15.03 19.44 -11.40
CA LYS A 129 13.67 19.08 -10.99
C LYS A 129 13.63 17.88 -10.04
N MET A 130 14.69 17.08 -9.99
CA MET A 130 14.71 15.80 -9.27
C MET A 130 16.11 15.53 -8.69
N PRO A 131 16.43 15.81 -7.42
CA PRO A 131 17.78 15.60 -6.89
C PRO A 131 18.09 14.15 -6.48
N PHE A 132 17.11 13.31 -6.13
CA PHE A 132 17.37 11.99 -5.50
C PHE A 132 17.58 10.77 -6.42
N GLY A 133 18.28 10.93 -7.53
CA GLY A 133 18.70 9.80 -8.39
C GLY A 133 17.59 8.98 -9.06
N TYR A 134 16.32 9.14 -8.67
CA TYR A 134 15.18 8.58 -9.38
C TYR A 134 15.00 9.34 -10.70
N ARG A 135 15.21 8.64 -11.81
CA ARG A 135 15.21 9.20 -13.17
C ARG A 135 14.46 8.27 -14.11
N ASP A 136 13.45 8.82 -14.78
CA ASP A 136 12.73 8.18 -15.88
C ASP A 136 12.13 9.26 -16.78
N LEU A 137 11.80 8.91 -18.01
CA LEU A 137 10.89 9.69 -18.85
C LEU A 137 9.54 8.99 -18.81
N LEU A 138 8.57 9.61 -18.15
CA LEU A 138 7.22 9.07 -17.96
C LEU A 138 6.27 9.68 -18.98
N VAL A 139 5.57 8.83 -19.73
CA VAL A 139 4.66 9.22 -20.79
C VAL A 139 3.28 8.60 -20.54
N ASN A 140 2.23 9.43 -20.58
CA ASN A 140 0.85 8.99 -20.50
C ASN A 140 0.21 9.00 -21.89
N VAL A 141 -0.50 7.92 -22.23
CA VAL A 141 -1.24 7.77 -23.49
C VAL A 141 -2.60 7.15 -23.23
N MET A 142 -3.55 7.32 -24.14
CA MET A 142 -4.81 6.56 -24.11
C MET A 142 -4.57 5.13 -24.61
N CYS A 143 -5.13 4.13 -23.94
CA CYS A 143 -5.13 2.76 -24.45
C CYS A 143 -5.98 2.69 -25.74
N PRO A 144 -5.45 2.12 -26.84
CA PRO A 144 -6.13 2.10 -28.13
C PRO A 144 -7.55 1.54 -28.04
N GLY A 145 -8.52 2.26 -28.64
CA GLY A 145 -9.93 1.86 -28.66
C GLY A 145 -10.67 2.05 -27.33
N THR A 146 -10.08 2.75 -26.34
CA THR A 146 -10.65 2.88 -24.99
C THR A 146 -10.52 4.30 -24.45
N SER A 147 -11.06 4.53 -23.24
CA SER A 147 -10.90 5.77 -22.47
C SER A 147 -9.89 5.66 -21.31
N VAL A 148 -9.11 4.58 -21.24
CA VAL A 148 -8.20 4.30 -20.13
C VAL A 148 -6.84 4.95 -20.41
N VAL A 149 -6.31 5.70 -19.44
CA VAL A 149 -4.94 6.24 -19.52
C VAL A 149 -3.93 5.18 -19.05
N CYS A 150 -2.91 4.95 -19.86
CA CYS A 150 -1.77 4.07 -19.58
C CYS A 150 -0.49 4.86 -19.31
N GLU A 151 0.41 4.27 -18.53
CA GLU A 151 1.74 4.83 -18.24
C GLU A 151 2.83 4.04 -18.98
N VAL A 152 3.60 4.70 -19.82
CA VAL A 152 4.81 4.17 -20.45
C VAL A 152 6.01 4.87 -19.85
N GLN A 153 6.99 4.11 -19.36
CA GLN A 153 8.20 4.70 -18.79
C GLN A 153 9.43 4.31 -19.59
N PHE A 154 10.26 5.29 -19.94
CA PHE A 154 11.54 5.12 -20.60
C PHE A 154 12.64 5.27 -19.55
N HIS A 155 13.47 4.26 -19.42
CA HIS A 155 14.55 4.21 -18.42
C HIS A 155 15.90 4.06 -19.11
N HIS A 156 16.90 4.77 -18.61
CA HIS A 156 18.29 4.40 -18.89
C HIS A 156 18.68 3.24 -17.95
N LYS A 157 19.45 2.26 -18.43
CA LYS A 157 19.79 1.03 -17.71
C LYS A 157 20.34 1.30 -16.30
N ILE A 158 21.25 2.28 -16.19
CA ILE A 158 21.87 2.66 -14.90
C ILE A 158 20.82 3.04 -13.84
N PHE A 159 19.79 3.82 -14.21
CA PHE A 159 18.73 4.19 -13.28
C PHE A 159 17.69 3.09 -13.10
N TYR A 160 17.46 2.27 -14.15
CA TYR A 160 16.57 1.12 -14.04
C TYR A 160 17.09 0.10 -13.03
N ASP A 161 18.39 -0.19 -13.07
CA ASP A 161 19.05 -1.15 -12.17
C ASP A 161 18.98 -0.70 -10.69
N SER A 162 18.86 0.62 -10.46
CA SER A 162 18.71 1.25 -9.14
C SER A 162 17.29 1.76 -8.85
N LYS A 163 16.30 1.35 -9.67
CA LYS A 163 14.94 1.89 -9.63
C LYS A 163 14.25 1.63 -8.30
N LYS A 164 14.41 0.43 -7.71
CA LYS A 164 13.77 0.07 -6.44
C LYS A 164 14.26 1.01 -5.33
N ASP A 165 15.58 1.15 -5.20
CA ASP A 165 16.24 1.98 -4.19
C ASP A 165 15.86 3.45 -4.36
N SER A 166 15.95 3.94 -5.59
CA SER A 166 15.64 5.34 -5.91
C SER A 166 14.15 5.65 -5.70
N HIS A 167 13.25 4.72 -6.00
CA HIS A 167 11.81 4.88 -5.79
C HIS A 167 11.46 4.94 -4.29
N TYR A 168 12.16 4.16 -3.47
CA TYR A 168 12.01 4.20 -2.02
C TYR A 168 12.39 5.57 -1.43
N VAL A 169 13.58 6.08 -1.79
CA VAL A 169 14.03 7.42 -1.36
C VAL A 169 13.07 8.49 -1.87
N TYR A 170 12.64 8.40 -3.14
CA TYR A 170 11.69 9.33 -3.73
C TYR A 170 10.35 9.36 -2.98
N LYS A 171 9.76 8.21 -2.63
CA LYS A 171 8.51 8.16 -1.84
C LYS A 171 8.62 8.96 -0.54
N ARG A 172 9.74 8.81 0.18
CA ARG A 172 9.99 9.51 1.44
C ARG A 172 10.22 10.99 1.24
N ALA A 173 10.99 11.35 0.21
CA ALA A 173 11.25 12.75 -0.11
C ALA A 173 9.98 13.54 -0.41
N ARG A 174 8.98 12.93 -1.06
CA ARG A 174 7.68 13.59 -1.33
C ARG A 174 6.89 13.97 -0.08
N LEU A 175 7.19 13.38 1.08
CA LEU A 175 6.59 13.80 2.35
C LEU A 175 7.04 15.21 2.77
N PHE A 176 8.09 15.73 2.14
CA PHE A 176 8.65 17.05 2.39
C PHE A 176 8.35 18.05 1.26
N ASP A 177 7.42 17.72 0.35
CA ASP A 177 6.92 18.66 -0.68
C ASP A 177 6.07 19.75 0.01
N VAL A 178 6.53 21.00 -0.06
CA VAL A 178 5.86 22.19 0.48
C VAL A 178 5.73 23.25 -0.62
N GLY A 179 4.56 23.32 -1.24
CA GLY A 179 4.32 24.19 -2.39
C GLY A 179 5.16 23.76 -3.60
N GLU A 180 5.98 24.68 -4.12
CA GLU A 180 6.91 24.42 -5.23
C GLU A 180 8.31 23.95 -4.76
N ARG A 181 8.52 23.87 -3.44
CA ARG A 181 9.80 23.53 -2.82
C ARG A 181 9.72 22.13 -2.20
N ASN A 182 10.86 21.47 -2.07
CA ASN A 182 10.98 20.22 -1.32
C ASN A 182 12.08 20.38 -0.27
N LEU A 183 11.71 20.33 1.01
CA LEU A 183 12.65 20.62 2.10
C LEU A 183 13.75 19.55 2.21
N ALA A 184 13.48 18.30 1.81
CA ALA A 184 14.51 17.27 1.76
C ALA A 184 15.55 17.57 0.66
N TYR A 185 15.11 18.15 -0.47
CA TYR A 185 15.98 18.51 -1.60
C TYR A 185 16.96 19.62 -1.22
N GLU A 186 16.44 20.64 -0.56
CA GLU A 186 17.22 21.77 -0.04
C GLU A 186 18.22 21.29 1.00
N TYR A 187 17.77 20.49 1.97
CA TYR A 187 18.65 19.97 3.02
C TYR A 187 19.85 19.21 2.44
N VAL A 188 19.62 18.34 1.44
CA VAL A 188 20.71 17.58 0.82
C VAL A 188 21.64 18.49 0.00
N THR A 189 21.07 19.48 -0.69
CA THR A 189 21.87 20.46 -1.45
C THR A 189 22.75 21.31 -0.53
N ASP A 190 22.20 21.81 0.57
CA ASP A 190 22.85 22.78 1.45
C ASP A 190 23.81 22.12 2.45
N HIS A 191 23.47 20.92 2.96
CA HIS A 191 24.20 20.32 4.08
C HIS A 191 24.97 19.04 3.76
N ILE A 192 24.68 18.38 2.64
CA ILE A 192 25.25 17.08 2.29
C ILE A 192 26.13 17.16 1.05
N LYS A 193 25.69 17.87 0.00
CA LYS A 193 26.40 17.94 -1.30
C LYS A 193 27.83 18.44 -1.16
N SER A 194 28.08 19.45 -0.32
CA SER A 194 29.43 19.98 -0.04
C SER A 194 30.33 19.04 0.74
N LYS A 195 29.77 18.03 1.42
CA LYS A 195 30.51 17.03 2.19
C LYS A 195 30.86 15.79 1.38
N ILE A 196 30.28 15.63 0.19
CA ILE A 196 30.58 14.52 -0.71
C ILE A 196 31.74 14.96 -1.62
N PRO A 197 32.93 14.32 -1.53
CA PRO A 197 34.02 14.58 -2.44
C PRO A 197 33.61 14.33 -3.89
N PRO A 198 34.06 15.15 -4.86
CA PRO A 198 33.66 15.04 -6.26
C PRO A 198 34.01 13.67 -6.89
N GLU A 199 35.02 12.98 -6.34
CA GLU A 199 35.43 11.63 -6.74
C GLU A 199 34.53 10.51 -6.19
N GLN A 200 33.67 10.76 -5.19
CA GLN A 200 32.76 9.74 -4.68
C GLN A 200 31.62 9.49 -5.68
N LYS A 201 31.66 8.32 -6.30
CA LYS A 201 30.57 7.82 -7.15
C LYS A 201 29.54 7.08 -6.31
N TYR A 202 28.27 7.23 -6.65
CA TYR A 202 27.21 6.41 -6.08
C TYR A 202 27.48 4.92 -6.38
N VAL A 203 27.68 4.12 -5.33
CA VAL A 203 27.76 2.67 -5.44
C VAL A 203 26.42 2.13 -4.97
N SER A 204 25.70 1.41 -5.83
CA SER A 204 24.46 0.75 -5.45
C SER A 204 24.73 -0.20 -4.28
N CYS A 205 24.22 0.15 -3.09
CA CYS A 205 24.38 -0.64 -1.88
C CYS A 205 23.39 -1.82 -1.87
N LYS A 206 23.57 -2.78 -2.78
CA LYS A 206 22.77 -4.03 -2.80
C LYS A 206 22.76 -4.74 -1.44
N LEU A 207 23.86 -4.62 -0.67
CA LEU A 207 24.03 -5.24 0.65
C LEU A 207 23.33 -4.49 1.80
N PHE A 208 23.10 -3.18 1.70
CA PHE A 208 22.60 -2.38 2.82
C PHE A 208 21.07 -2.42 2.89
N ILE A 209 20.40 -2.47 1.74
CA ILE A 209 18.94 -2.35 1.62
C ILE A 209 18.21 -3.66 1.94
N SER A 210 18.86 -4.82 1.87
CA SER A 210 18.28 -6.08 2.37
C SER A 210 17.91 -6.02 3.87
N ARG A 211 18.55 -5.11 4.62
CA ARG A 211 18.26 -4.86 6.03
C ARG A 211 17.10 -3.88 6.25
N PHE A 212 16.91 -2.89 5.37
CA PHE A 212 15.89 -1.84 5.51
C PHE A 212 14.61 -2.08 4.72
N ASN A 213 14.63 -2.94 3.70
CA ASN A 213 13.40 -3.46 3.06
C ASN A 213 12.56 -4.34 4.00
N LYS A 214 12.93 -4.46 5.29
CA LYS A 214 12.16 -5.20 6.30
C LYS A 214 11.00 -4.37 6.86
N ASP A 215 11.04 -3.03 6.80
CA ASP A 215 10.20 -2.22 7.68
C ASP A 215 9.27 -1.20 6.96
N ASP A 216 9.35 -1.02 5.64
CA ASP A 216 8.62 0.06 4.95
C ASP A 216 7.85 -0.33 3.67
N ASP A 217 7.85 -1.61 3.28
CA ASP A 217 6.89 -2.11 2.28
C ASP A 217 5.54 -2.38 2.98
N ASP A 218 4.88 -1.28 3.37
CA ASP A 218 3.53 -1.21 3.94
C ASP A 218 3.30 -2.00 5.26
N ASP A 219 2.39 -1.50 6.09
CA ASP A 219 1.70 -2.28 7.14
C ASP A 219 0.84 -3.40 6.52
N ASP A 220 1.42 -4.19 5.62
CA ASP A 220 0.95 -5.52 5.28
C ASP A 220 1.73 -6.44 6.21
N HIS A 221 1.02 -7.14 7.10
CA HIS A 221 1.49 -8.42 7.66
C HIS A 221 1.65 -9.48 6.53
N GLY A 222 2.13 -9.06 5.35
CA GLY A 222 2.42 -9.88 4.21
C GLY A 222 3.45 -10.88 4.67
N LYS A 223 2.97 -12.11 4.90
CA LYS A 223 3.77 -13.32 5.07
C LYS A 223 4.97 -13.17 4.12
N LYS A 224 6.18 -13.02 4.68
CA LYS A 224 7.41 -12.88 3.86
C LYS A 224 7.34 -13.96 2.79
N GLU A 225 7.35 -13.55 1.54
CA GLU A 225 7.29 -14.49 0.43
C GLU A 225 8.48 -15.44 0.58
N VAL A 226 8.17 -16.68 0.95
CA VAL A 226 9.18 -17.70 1.15
C VAL A 226 9.66 -18.10 -0.24
N THR A 227 10.95 -17.92 -0.49
CA THR A 227 11.58 -18.30 -1.76
C THR A 227 12.27 -19.66 -1.64
N VAL A 228 12.46 -20.35 -2.76
CA VAL A 228 13.25 -21.59 -2.80
C VAL A 228 14.66 -21.36 -2.24
N SER A 229 15.27 -20.20 -2.55
CA SER A 229 16.58 -19.82 -2.02
C SER A 229 16.59 -19.71 -0.48
N SER A 230 15.59 -19.06 0.12
CA SER A 230 15.51 -18.95 1.59
C SER A 230 15.32 -20.30 2.26
N LEU A 231 14.50 -21.19 1.68
CA LEU A 231 14.29 -22.54 2.21
C LEU A 231 15.56 -23.37 2.13
N LEU A 232 16.26 -23.34 0.98
CA LEU A 232 17.51 -24.07 0.84
C LEU A 232 18.60 -23.60 1.80
N LYS A 233 18.71 -22.30 2.06
CA LYS A 233 19.65 -21.75 3.06
C LYS A 233 19.31 -22.20 4.47
N GLU A 234 18.04 -22.31 4.79
CA GLU A 234 17.56 -22.82 6.08
C GLU A 234 17.79 -24.33 6.21
N TRP A 235 17.53 -25.10 5.15
CA TRP A 235 17.62 -26.55 5.14
C TRP A 235 19.06 -27.06 5.04
N PHE A 236 19.93 -26.30 4.39
CA PHE A 236 21.34 -26.61 4.15
C PHE A 236 22.23 -25.40 4.49
N PRO A 237 22.38 -25.06 5.77
CA PRO A 237 23.21 -23.93 6.17
C PRO A 237 24.68 -24.25 5.89
N ASP A 238 25.20 -23.70 4.79
CA ASP A 238 26.64 -23.72 4.51
C ASP A 238 27.28 -22.46 5.07
N LYS A 239 28.23 -22.62 5.99
CA LYS A 239 28.96 -21.49 6.58
C LYS A 239 29.92 -20.83 5.59
N ASN A 240 30.27 -21.52 4.51
CA ASN A 240 31.31 -21.10 3.58
C ASN A 240 30.76 -20.65 2.22
N ASN A 241 29.45 -20.78 1.97
CA ASN A 241 28.85 -20.38 0.70
C ASN A 241 27.48 -19.71 0.92
N GLU A 242 27.33 -18.47 0.43
CA GLU A 242 26.10 -17.70 0.56
C GLU A 242 24.90 -18.37 -0.16
N ASP A 243 25.15 -19.22 -1.16
CA ASP A 243 24.12 -19.92 -1.94
C ASP A 243 23.78 -21.33 -1.43
N GLY A 244 24.37 -21.72 -0.30
CA GLY A 244 24.16 -23.03 0.33
C GLY A 244 25.06 -24.13 -0.23
N VAL A 245 24.79 -25.36 0.21
CA VAL A 245 25.60 -26.54 -0.11
C VAL A 245 25.55 -26.87 -1.61
N ALA A 246 26.69 -27.22 -2.18
CA ALA A 246 26.84 -27.47 -3.61
C ALA A 246 27.09 -28.96 -3.96
N GLY A 247 26.56 -29.37 -5.11
CA GLY A 247 26.91 -30.61 -5.80
C GLY A 247 28.18 -30.42 -6.66
N ILE A 248 28.86 -31.53 -6.98
CA ILE A 248 29.94 -31.54 -7.97
C ILE A 248 29.37 -32.22 -9.22
N THR A 249 29.41 -31.53 -10.35
CA THR A 249 29.04 -32.08 -11.66
C THR A 249 30.08 -33.08 -12.16
N GLU A 250 29.78 -33.87 -13.19
CA GLU A 250 30.73 -34.81 -13.80
C GLU A 250 32.01 -34.13 -14.29
N ASP A 251 31.91 -32.85 -14.69
CA ASP A 251 33.03 -32.02 -15.12
C ASP A 251 33.86 -31.46 -13.94
N GLY A 252 33.57 -31.88 -12.70
CA GLY A 252 34.23 -31.37 -11.49
C GLY A 252 33.78 -29.96 -11.08
N LYS A 253 32.86 -29.33 -11.81
CA LYS A 253 32.37 -27.98 -11.48
C LYS A 253 31.35 -28.05 -10.35
N THR A 254 31.56 -27.22 -9.34
CA THR A 254 30.64 -27.05 -8.21
C THR A 254 29.41 -26.25 -8.64
N VAL A 255 28.21 -26.80 -8.46
CA VAL A 255 26.94 -26.15 -8.79
C VAL A 255 26.04 -26.18 -7.55
N SER A 256 25.44 -25.05 -7.19
CA SER A 256 24.54 -24.97 -6.04
C SER A 256 23.25 -25.75 -6.30
N TYR A 257 22.65 -26.31 -5.25
CA TYR A 257 21.35 -26.98 -5.37
C TYR A 257 20.24 -26.03 -5.85
N LEU A 258 20.34 -24.73 -5.54
CA LEU A 258 19.42 -23.72 -6.06
C LEU A 258 19.49 -23.63 -7.58
N GLN A 259 20.70 -23.58 -8.15
CA GLN A 259 20.87 -23.51 -9.60
C GLN A 259 20.33 -24.78 -10.27
N ILE A 260 20.61 -25.95 -9.70
CA ILE A 260 20.10 -27.24 -10.21
C ILE A 260 18.57 -27.25 -10.22
N LEU A 261 17.91 -26.82 -9.14
CA LEU A 261 16.45 -26.76 -9.07
C LEU A 261 15.87 -25.76 -10.08
N VAL A 262 16.45 -24.56 -10.18
CA VAL A 262 16.00 -23.53 -11.14
C VAL A 262 16.17 -23.99 -12.58
N ASP A 263 17.28 -24.63 -12.93
CA ASP A 263 17.54 -25.16 -14.27
C ASP A 263 16.56 -26.26 -14.65
N GLN A 264 16.03 -26.99 -13.66
CA GLN A 264 15.00 -28.01 -13.83
C GLN A 264 13.57 -27.46 -13.70
N GLY A 265 13.38 -26.14 -13.58
CA GLY A 265 12.07 -25.49 -13.54
C GLY A 265 11.41 -25.44 -12.15
N TYR A 266 12.15 -25.73 -11.08
CA TYR A 266 11.70 -25.67 -9.69
C TYR A 266 12.08 -24.32 -9.04
N ASP A 267 11.73 -23.22 -9.69
CA ASP A 267 11.97 -21.85 -9.21
C ASP A 267 10.92 -21.39 -8.17
N LYS A 268 9.81 -22.12 -8.06
CA LYS A 268 8.70 -21.86 -7.14
C LYS A 268 8.63 -22.89 -6.02
N VAL A 269 8.24 -22.44 -4.82
CA VAL A 269 8.17 -23.28 -3.63
C VAL A 269 7.15 -24.40 -3.81
N GLU A 270 6.02 -24.13 -4.45
CA GLU A 270 4.95 -25.10 -4.69
C GLU A 270 5.44 -26.31 -5.50
N GLY A 271 6.33 -26.09 -6.47
CA GLY A 271 6.90 -27.15 -7.30
C GLY A 271 7.77 -28.13 -6.50
N LEU A 272 8.26 -27.74 -5.31
CA LEU A 272 9.06 -28.64 -4.49
C LEU A 272 8.23 -29.79 -3.90
N LYS A 273 6.90 -29.62 -3.75
CA LYS A 273 6.00 -30.61 -3.13
C LYS A 273 6.04 -31.96 -3.86
N ASP A 274 6.26 -31.94 -5.16
CA ASP A 274 6.15 -33.11 -6.03
C ASP A 274 7.50 -33.85 -6.23
N LEU A 275 8.62 -33.30 -5.74
CA LEU A 275 9.96 -33.89 -5.93
C LEU A 275 10.14 -35.21 -5.16
N THR A 276 10.41 -36.31 -5.84
CA THR A 276 10.69 -37.61 -5.22
C THR A 276 12.19 -37.78 -4.89
N ASP A 277 12.56 -38.82 -4.11
CA ASP A 277 13.98 -39.15 -3.90
C ASP A 277 14.68 -39.50 -5.21
N ASP A 278 13.95 -40.10 -6.15
CA ASP A 278 14.45 -40.46 -7.47
C ASP A 278 14.71 -39.21 -8.33
N ASP A 279 13.82 -38.20 -8.30
CA ASP A 279 14.06 -36.91 -8.98
C ASP A 279 15.32 -36.22 -8.43
N LEU A 280 15.47 -36.17 -7.11
CA LEU A 280 16.65 -35.59 -6.48
C LEU A 280 17.92 -36.40 -6.79
N LYS A 281 17.79 -37.72 -6.96
CA LYS A 281 18.90 -38.61 -7.36
C LYS A 281 19.31 -38.35 -8.81
N GLU A 282 18.35 -38.14 -9.71
CA GLU A 282 18.59 -37.73 -11.10
C GLU A 282 19.26 -36.35 -11.17
N MET A 283 18.85 -35.42 -10.31
CA MET A 283 19.49 -34.11 -10.11
C MET A 283 20.86 -34.17 -9.40
N LYS A 284 21.39 -35.37 -9.14
CA LYS A 284 22.71 -35.62 -8.55
C LYS A 284 22.88 -35.06 -7.12
N PHE A 285 21.80 -34.95 -6.35
CA PHE A 285 21.91 -34.64 -4.92
C PHE A 285 22.60 -35.77 -4.16
N LYS A 286 23.46 -35.43 -3.19
CA LYS A 286 24.14 -36.43 -2.35
C LYS A 286 23.11 -37.21 -1.53
N PRO A 287 23.28 -38.53 -1.28
CA PRO A 287 22.29 -39.34 -0.58
C PRO A 287 21.84 -38.79 0.79
N GLY A 288 22.76 -38.23 1.58
CA GLY A 288 22.44 -37.59 2.84
C GLY A 288 21.60 -36.31 2.67
N HIS A 289 21.88 -35.52 1.63
CA HIS A 289 21.16 -34.28 1.34
C HIS A 289 19.77 -34.55 0.77
N ARG A 290 19.57 -35.62 -0.02
CA ARG A 290 18.23 -36.00 -0.49
C ARG A 290 17.29 -36.31 0.66
N LYS A 291 17.74 -37.17 1.58
CA LYS A 291 16.98 -37.50 2.79
C LYS A 291 16.65 -36.28 3.63
N GLN A 292 17.62 -35.38 3.79
CA GLN A 292 17.43 -34.13 4.53
C GLN A 292 16.47 -33.17 3.81
N PHE A 293 16.56 -33.06 2.48
CA PHE A 293 15.68 -32.24 1.65
C PHE A 293 14.22 -32.70 1.79
N ILE A 294 13.96 -33.99 1.56
CA ILE A 294 12.61 -34.57 1.65
C ILE A 294 12.02 -34.34 3.04
N LYS A 295 12.79 -34.64 4.09
CA LYS A 295 12.36 -34.43 5.48
C LYS A 295 12.01 -32.96 5.75
N ASN A 296 12.86 -32.02 5.36
CA ASN A 296 12.63 -30.59 5.61
C ASN A 296 11.47 -30.04 4.79
N ARG A 297 11.35 -30.47 3.53
CA ARG A 297 10.24 -30.15 2.65
C ARG A 297 8.91 -30.64 3.23
N ASP A 298 8.84 -31.90 3.63
CA ASP A 298 7.61 -32.50 4.16
C ASP A 298 7.19 -31.80 5.46
N ASN A 299 8.15 -31.49 6.34
CA ASN A 299 7.89 -30.69 7.54
C ASN A 299 7.38 -29.29 7.21
N TYR A 300 7.96 -28.63 6.21
CA TYR A 300 7.54 -27.29 5.78
C TYR A 300 6.09 -27.30 5.27
N PHE A 301 5.74 -28.18 4.33
CA PHE A 301 4.36 -28.24 3.82
C PHE A 301 3.36 -28.71 4.87
N LYS A 302 3.75 -29.64 5.74
CA LYS A 302 2.92 -30.01 6.89
C LYS A 302 2.66 -28.82 7.81
N SER A 303 3.67 -28.00 8.09
CA SER A 303 3.50 -26.79 8.91
C SER A 303 2.58 -25.75 8.25
N LEU A 304 2.56 -25.67 6.91
CA LEU A 304 1.63 -24.82 6.18
C LEU A 304 0.19 -25.35 6.28
N GLU A 305 0.00 -26.66 6.11
CA GLU A 305 -1.30 -27.33 6.24
C GLU A 305 -1.85 -27.20 7.68
N ASP A 306 -1.01 -27.40 8.70
CA ASP A 306 -1.38 -27.22 10.11
C ASP A 306 -1.76 -25.76 10.42
N LYS A 307 -1.01 -24.79 9.87
CA LYS A 307 -1.32 -23.37 10.03
C LYS A 307 -2.62 -22.98 9.35
N GLU A 308 -2.89 -23.49 8.14
CA GLU A 308 -4.17 -23.26 7.46
C GLU A 308 -5.35 -23.87 8.22
N LYS A 309 -5.15 -25.03 8.85
CA LYS A 309 -6.16 -25.65 9.70
C LYS A 309 -6.44 -24.81 10.96
N GLN A 310 -5.40 -24.34 11.64
CA GLN A 310 -5.53 -23.43 12.79
C GLN A 310 -6.23 -22.13 12.41
N GLU A 311 -5.85 -21.49 11.28
CA GLU A 311 -6.49 -20.26 10.79
C GLU A 311 -7.98 -20.48 10.43
N LYS A 312 -8.40 -21.71 10.09
CA LYS A 312 -9.83 -22.06 9.87
C LYS A 312 -10.57 -22.28 11.19
N GLU A 313 -9.99 -23.03 12.12
CA GLU A 313 -10.57 -23.30 13.44
C GLU A 313 -10.76 -22.00 14.24
N GLU A 314 -9.81 -21.06 14.18
CA GLU A 314 -9.93 -19.74 14.79
C GLU A 314 -11.08 -18.92 14.19
N LYS A 315 -11.23 -18.91 12.86
CA LYS A 315 -12.33 -18.19 12.20
C LYS A 315 -13.70 -18.76 12.55
N GLU A 316 -13.82 -20.09 12.58
CA GLU A 316 -15.07 -20.74 12.99
C GLU A 316 -15.40 -20.44 14.47
N LYS A 317 -14.39 -20.32 15.33
CA LYS A 317 -14.58 -19.94 16.73
C LYS A 317 -15.04 -18.48 16.85
N GLU A 318 -14.39 -17.55 16.14
CA GLU A 318 -14.78 -16.14 16.11
C GLU A 318 -16.22 -15.94 15.58
N GLU A 319 -16.61 -16.71 14.56
CA GLU A 319 -17.96 -16.69 14.01
C GLU A 319 -19.01 -17.16 15.03
N LYS A 320 -18.74 -18.27 15.74
CA LYS A 320 -19.61 -18.77 16.82
C LYS A 320 -19.73 -17.78 17.98
N GLU A 321 -18.62 -17.18 18.42
CA GLU A 321 -18.64 -16.15 19.47
C GLU A 321 -19.44 -14.91 19.06
N ARG A 322 -19.41 -14.54 17.77
CA ARG A 322 -20.20 -13.44 17.24
C ARG A 322 -21.70 -13.76 17.20
N GLU A 323 -22.07 -14.95 16.74
CA GLU A 323 -23.47 -15.40 16.75
C GLU A 323 -24.06 -15.46 18.17
N GLU A 324 -23.28 -15.89 19.16
CA GLU A 324 -23.69 -15.92 20.57
C GLU A 324 -23.94 -14.50 21.12
N LYS A 325 -23.03 -13.55 20.84
CA LYS A 325 -23.21 -12.13 21.23
C LYS A 325 -24.43 -11.50 20.57
N GLU A 326 -24.69 -11.82 19.30
CA GLU A 326 -25.89 -11.32 18.60
C GLU A 326 -27.19 -11.85 19.22
N LYS A 327 -27.22 -13.14 19.64
CA LYS A 327 -28.37 -13.72 20.36
C LYS A 327 -28.61 -13.05 21.72
N GLU A 328 -27.55 -12.75 22.48
CA GLU A 328 -27.64 -12.08 23.77
C GLU A 328 -28.21 -10.64 23.66
N ILE A 329 -27.80 -9.90 22.62
CA ILE A 329 -28.32 -8.54 22.33
C ILE A 329 -29.81 -8.58 21.97
N VAL A 330 -30.27 -9.60 21.24
CA VAL A 330 -31.70 -9.75 20.90
C VAL A 330 -32.54 -10.07 22.14
N GLN A 331 -32.01 -10.88 23.07
CA GLN A 331 -32.70 -11.28 24.29
C GLN A 331 -32.82 -10.14 25.32
N THR A 332 -31.81 -9.26 25.39
CA THR A 332 -31.85 -8.07 26.27
C THR A 332 -32.83 -6.99 25.77
N LYS A 333 -33.02 -6.88 24.45
CA LYS A 333 -34.01 -5.94 23.88
C LYS A 333 -35.46 -6.39 24.10
N THR A 334 -35.73 -7.68 24.11
CA THR A 334 -37.10 -8.21 24.33
C THR A 334 -37.54 -8.16 25.80
N SER A 335 -36.60 -8.03 26.75
CA SER A 335 -36.88 -7.98 28.20
C SER A 335 -36.98 -6.55 28.78
N GLY A 336 -36.55 -5.51 28.04
CA GLY A 336 -36.58 -4.10 28.48
C GLY A 336 -37.85 -3.30 28.16
N GLY A 337 -38.78 -3.84 27.35
CA GLY A 337 -39.91 -3.09 26.79
C GLY A 337 -41.11 -2.81 27.69
N LYS A 338 -40.96 -2.70 29.02
CA LYS A 338 -42.10 -2.45 29.94
C LYS A 338 -41.89 -1.38 31.01
N LYS A 339 -40.88 -0.50 30.91
CA LYS A 339 -40.61 0.49 31.99
C LYS A 339 -40.25 1.92 31.57
N GLU A 340 -40.48 2.33 30.34
CA GLU A 340 -40.36 3.74 29.92
C GLU A 340 -41.73 4.30 29.52
N GLU A 341 -42.61 4.45 30.51
CA GLU A 341 -43.82 5.26 30.39
C GLU A 341 -44.18 5.82 31.78
N GLN A 342 -43.30 6.67 32.32
CA GLN A 342 -43.55 7.64 33.40
C GLN A 342 -42.19 8.23 33.81
N ILE A 343 -41.89 9.46 33.36
CA ILE A 343 -41.15 10.56 34.02
C ILE A 343 -40.91 11.59 32.90
N GLU A 344 -41.89 12.48 32.71
CA GLU A 344 -41.69 13.78 32.08
C GLU A 344 -42.67 14.75 32.75
N GLU A 345 -42.27 15.29 33.90
CA GLU A 345 -42.76 16.57 34.40
C GLU A 345 -41.70 17.15 35.35
N ASP A 346 -41.60 18.48 35.38
CA ASP A 346 -40.65 19.34 36.09
C ASP A 346 -39.21 19.47 35.54
N ASN A 347 -39.02 20.46 34.65
CA ASN A 347 -37.94 21.46 34.79
C ASN A 347 -38.08 22.64 33.79
N SER A 348 -38.97 23.58 34.12
CA SER A 348 -39.10 24.88 33.47
C SER A 348 -38.35 25.97 34.25
N GLY A 349 -37.09 26.23 33.89
CA GLY A 349 -36.34 27.33 34.49
C GLY A 349 -34.88 27.40 34.05
N LEU A 350 -34.63 27.60 32.75
CA LEU A 350 -33.34 28.00 32.13
C LEU A 350 -33.58 28.02 30.62
N ARG A 351 -34.04 29.15 30.05
CA ARG A 351 -34.60 29.19 28.68
C ARG A 351 -33.72 29.84 27.61
N GLU A 352 -32.53 30.34 27.94
CA GLU A 352 -31.67 30.95 26.90
C GLU A 352 -30.47 30.11 26.47
N THR A 353 -30.09 29.07 27.22
CA THR A 353 -29.08 28.06 26.79
C THR A 353 -29.67 26.82 26.11
N LYS A 354 -31.00 26.61 26.19
CA LYS A 354 -31.67 25.39 25.68
C LYS A 354 -31.72 25.28 24.15
N ASN A 355 -31.76 26.40 23.42
CA ASN A 355 -31.86 26.33 21.96
C ASN A 355 -30.57 25.86 21.27
N TYR A 356 -29.40 26.15 21.84
CA TYR A 356 -28.13 25.66 21.31
C TYR A 356 -27.90 24.17 21.60
N ASN A 357 -28.26 23.72 22.81
CA ASN A 357 -28.14 22.30 23.18
C ASN A 357 -29.07 21.41 22.35
N ASN A 358 -30.28 21.87 21.99
CA ASN A 358 -31.20 21.10 21.14
C ASN A 358 -30.74 20.97 19.69
N PHE A 359 -29.99 21.95 19.15
CA PHE A 359 -29.45 21.87 17.79
C PHE A 359 -28.29 20.86 17.71
N LEU A 360 -27.38 20.88 18.69
CA LEU A 360 -26.26 19.93 18.77
C LEU A 360 -26.67 18.54 19.23
N ALA A 361 -27.73 18.40 20.05
CA ALA A 361 -28.22 17.10 20.52
C ALA A 361 -28.67 16.14 19.41
N LYS A 362 -28.87 16.62 18.18
CA LYS A 362 -29.22 15.79 17.02
C LYS A 362 -28.02 15.40 16.16
N GLU A 363 -26.88 16.09 16.28
CA GLU A 363 -25.71 15.86 15.44
C GLU A 363 -24.67 15.00 16.16
N LYS A 364 -24.32 13.87 15.54
CA LYS A 364 -23.30 12.95 16.06
C LYS A 364 -21.91 13.55 15.81
N ILE A 365 -21.15 13.78 16.88
CA ILE A 365 -19.76 14.25 16.78
C ILE A 365 -18.80 13.06 16.74
N PHE A 366 -18.04 12.94 15.66
CA PHE A 366 -16.99 11.94 15.50
C PHE A 366 -15.61 12.59 15.70
N ILE A 367 -14.80 12.01 16.58
CA ILE A 367 -13.47 12.47 16.92
C ILE A 367 -12.47 11.43 16.44
N VAL A 368 -11.56 11.83 15.56
CA VAL A 368 -10.48 10.95 15.07
C VAL A 368 -9.21 11.32 15.82
N CYS A 369 -8.71 10.39 16.64
CA CYS A 369 -7.47 10.56 17.40
C CYS A 369 -6.39 9.72 16.73
N GLY A 370 -5.27 10.32 16.32
CA GLY A 370 -4.13 9.61 15.75
C GLY A 370 -2.83 9.92 16.50
N ALA A 371 -1.84 9.03 16.39
CA ALA A 371 -0.50 9.31 16.90
C ALA A 371 0.17 10.42 16.07
N LEU A 372 0.71 11.43 16.74
CA LEU A 372 1.51 12.49 16.13
C LEU A 372 2.93 12.43 16.72
N GLY A 373 3.93 12.11 15.90
CA GLY A 373 5.34 12.18 16.30
C GLY A 373 5.94 10.92 16.94
N GLY A 374 5.73 9.73 16.37
CA GLY A 374 6.49 8.52 16.73
C GLY A 374 5.92 7.69 17.88
N SER A 375 4.64 7.88 18.22
CA SER A 375 3.92 6.96 19.11
C SER A 375 3.39 5.77 18.29
N ASN A 376 3.59 4.55 18.78
CA ASN A 376 3.06 3.34 18.14
C ASN A 376 1.58 3.16 18.52
N GLY A 377 0.70 2.99 17.52
CA GLY A 377 -0.74 2.77 17.69
C GLY A 377 -1.54 3.29 16.49
N GLY A 378 -2.56 2.54 16.05
CA GLY A 378 -3.50 3.04 15.05
C GLY A 378 -4.32 4.20 15.62
N GLY A 379 -4.86 5.04 14.75
CA GLY A 379 -5.79 6.09 15.19
C GLY A 379 -7.16 5.51 15.53
N GLY A 380 -7.76 5.95 16.65
CA GLY A 380 -9.13 5.58 17.05
C GLY A 380 -10.16 6.57 16.53
N VAL A 381 -11.39 6.10 16.27
CA VAL A 381 -12.55 6.97 15.98
C VAL A 381 -13.55 6.84 17.11
N TYR A 382 -13.89 7.96 17.73
CA TYR A 382 -14.78 8.04 18.88
C TYR A 382 -16.04 8.81 18.52
N LEU A 383 -17.21 8.22 18.75
CA LEU A 383 -18.47 8.96 18.79
C LEU A 383 -18.63 9.53 20.19
N VAL A 384 -18.75 10.85 20.31
CA VAL A 384 -18.96 11.49 21.60
C VAL A 384 -20.37 12.06 21.67
N ASP A 385 -21.07 11.72 22.74
CA ASP A 385 -22.38 12.26 23.04
C ASP A 385 -22.23 13.65 23.65
N THR A 386 -22.68 14.69 22.95
CA THR A 386 -22.64 16.07 23.45
C THR A 386 -23.57 16.31 24.63
N ALA A 387 -24.62 15.50 24.80
CA ALA A 387 -25.50 15.55 25.96
C ALA A 387 -24.86 14.88 27.19
N SER A 388 -23.98 13.91 26.97
CA SER A 388 -23.27 13.16 28.01
C SER A 388 -21.75 13.24 27.81
N PRO A 389 -21.10 14.37 28.13
CA PRO A 389 -19.70 14.67 27.77
C PRO A 389 -18.63 13.65 28.20
N HIS A 390 -18.96 12.79 29.16
CA HIS A 390 -18.11 11.71 29.68
C HIS A 390 -18.36 10.35 29.01
N LYS A 391 -19.42 10.23 28.21
CA LYS A 391 -19.77 9.03 27.46
C LYS A 391 -19.25 9.15 26.03
N TYR A 392 -18.46 8.18 25.65
CA TYR A 392 -18.01 8.01 24.28
C TYR A 392 -18.15 6.54 23.88
N THR A 393 -18.31 6.30 22.59
CA THR A 393 -18.26 4.97 22.00
C THR A 393 -17.09 4.92 21.05
N CYS A 394 -16.14 4.03 21.30
CA CYS A 394 -15.09 3.73 20.33
C CYS A 394 -15.74 2.98 19.16
N ILE A 395 -15.75 3.59 17.97
CA ILE A 395 -16.32 2.98 16.76
C ILE A 395 -15.26 2.13 16.05
N ARG A 396 -13.98 2.41 16.29
CA ARG A 396 -12.83 1.70 15.72
C ARG A 396 -11.80 1.41 16.80
N GLU A 397 -11.74 0.16 17.24
CA GLU A 397 -10.84 -0.34 18.29
C GLU A 397 -9.40 -0.58 17.81
N ASP A 398 -9.09 -0.34 16.54
CA ASP A 398 -7.71 -0.30 16.05
C ASP A 398 -6.95 0.97 16.50
N GLY A 399 -7.59 1.78 17.34
CA GLY A 399 -6.98 2.83 18.15
C GLY A 399 -6.19 2.29 19.37
N TYR A 400 -5.65 3.21 20.19
CA TYR A 400 -5.12 2.85 21.50
C TYR A 400 -6.18 2.08 22.32
N VAL A 401 -5.84 0.88 22.81
CA VAL A 401 -6.68 0.10 23.74
C VAL A 401 -7.07 0.93 24.98
N ASN A 402 -6.24 1.91 25.32
CA ASN A 402 -6.43 2.82 26.43
C ASN A 402 -6.74 4.26 26.00
N GLY A 403 -7.18 4.50 24.75
CA GLY A 403 -7.51 5.83 24.28
C GLY A 403 -8.88 6.28 24.79
N GLN A 404 -8.95 7.45 25.41
CA GLN A 404 -10.17 8.10 25.85
C GLN A 404 -10.36 9.41 25.10
N ALA A 405 -11.60 9.71 24.71
CA ALA A 405 -11.99 11.01 24.16
C ALA A 405 -13.19 11.54 24.95
N MET A 406 -13.03 12.72 25.54
CA MET A 406 -14.10 13.45 26.24
C MET A 406 -14.34 14.76 25.52
N CYS A 407 -15.57 15.24 25.52
CA CYS A 407 -15.86 16.60 25.08
C CYS A 407 -16.55 17.40 26.19
N ARG A 408 -16.57 18.72 26.09
CA ARG A 408 -17.44 19.58 26.91
C ARG A 408 -17.82 20.79 26.11
N ILE A 409 -19.08 21.20 26.18
CA ILE A 409 -19.50 22.49 25.63
C ILE A 409 -19.55 23.49 26.79
N SER A 410 -18.88 24.63 26.64
CA SER A 410 -18.94 25.74 27.60
C SER A 410 -18.69 27.07 26.88
N ASN A 411 -19.49 28.10 27.18
CA ASN A 411 -19.40 29.41 26.53
C ASN A 411 -19.37 29.32 24.99
N GLU A 412 -20.30 28.55 24.41
CA GLU A 412 -20.44 28.31 22.96
C GLU A 412 -19.22 27.65 22.29
N LYS A 413 -18.30 27.08 23.07
CA LYS A 413 -17.08 26.41 22.59
C LYS A 413 -17.09 24.93 22.92
N LEU A 414 -16.60 24.10 21.99
CA LEU A 414 -16.44 22.65 22.15
C LEU A 414 -15.00 22.33 22.56
N TYR A 415 -14.81 21.90 23.79
CA TYR A 415 -13.53 21.41 24.29
C TYR A 415 -13.46 19.91 24.04
N ILE A 416 -12.35 19.42 23.48
CA ILE A 416 -12.13 17.98 23.25
C ILE A 416 -10.82 17.57 23.93
N CYS A 417 -10.89 16.67 24.89
CA CYS A 417 -9.73 16.07 25.50
C CYS A 417 -9.57 14.64 24.96
N ALA A 418 -8.42 14.34 24.36
CA ALA A 418 -8.09 13.01 23.89
C ALA A 418 -6.75 12.58 24.51
N GLY A 419 -6.70 11.40 25.13
CA GLY A 419 -5.52 10.93 25.84
C GLY A 419 -5.61 9.46 26.24
N THR A 420 -4.64 8.98 27.03
CA THR A 420 -4.63 7.60 27.55
C THR A 420 -5.28 7.51 28.93
N SER A 421 -5.99 6.41 29.23
CA SER A 421 -6.77 6.20 30.48
C SER A 421 -5.97 6.30 31.78
N PHE A 422 -4.64 6.16 31.72
CA PHE A 422 -3.77 5.96 32.89
C PHE A 422 -2.88 7.16 33.25
N GLY A 423 -3.25 8.36 32.81
CA GLY A 423 -2.52 9.58 33.12
C GLY A 423 -1.41 9.88 32.11
N ALA A 424 -1.31 11.15 31.75
CA ALA A 424 -0.51 11.64 30.65
C ALA A 424 1.00 11.48 30.88
N LYS A 425 1.59 10.42 30.33
CA LYS A 425 2.86 10.58 29.59
C LYS A 425 2.49 10.80 28.12
N GLY A 426 2.03 12.02 27.79
CA GLY A 426 1.81 12.44 26.40
C GLY A 426 0.39 12.87 25.98
N GLY A 427 -0.57 12.98 26.90
CA GLY A 427 -1.90 13.52 26.58
C GLY A 427 -1.86 15.04 26.36
N GLY A 428 -2.26 15.51 25.17
CA GLY A 428 -2.45 16.93 24.89
C GLY A 428 -3.91 17.33 25.09
N MET A 429 -4.18 18.47 25.72
CA MET A 429 -5.50 19.08 25.71
C MET A 429 -5.67 19.85 24.39
N TYR A 430 -6.73 19.57 23.63
CA TYR A 430 -7.00 20.23 22.34
C TYR A 430 -8.24 21.12 22.48
N ILE A 431 -8.09 22.43 22.21
CA ILE A 431 -9.20 23.38 22.28
C ILE A 431 -9.69 23.64 20.86
N PHE A 432 -10.94 23.27 20.57
CA PHE A 432 -11.59 23.62 19.31
C PHE A 432 -12.53 24.82 19.56
N LEU A 433 -12.23 25.96 18.93
CA LEU A 433 -13.10 27.14 19.03
C LEU A 433 -14.23 26.98 18.01
N HIS A 434 -15.45 26.80 18.48
CA HIS A 434 -16.63 26.85 17.64
C HIS A 434 -16.96 28.33 17.35
N CYS A 435 -17.01 28.69 16.08
CA CYS A 435 -17.51 29.98 15.62
C CYS A 435 -18.66 29.69 14.66
N SER A 436 -19.90 29.78 15.14
CA SER A 436 -21.06 29.62 14.26
C SER A 436 -21.15 30.84 13.35
N ASN A 437 -21.02 30.63 12.05
CA ASN A 437 -21.65 31.55 11.09
C ASN A 437 -22.99 30.96 10.67
N LYS A 438 -24.00 31.81 10.50
CA LYS A 438 -25.42 31.47 10.29
C LYS A 438 -25.74 30.64 9.03
N GLU A 439 -24.74 30.19 8.28
CA GLU A 439 -24.88 29.67 6.90
C GLU A 439 -24.49 28.19 6.71
N GLY A 440 -24.33 27.41 7.78
CA GLY A 440 -24.22 25.94 7.65
C GLY A 440 -22.97 25.41 6.91
N LYS A 441 -21.90 26.21 6.80
CA LYS A 441 -20.61 25.74 6.26
C LYS A 441 -19.77 25.09 7.36
N ILE A 442 -19.32 23.86 7.11
CA ILE A 442 -18.32 23.16 7.93
C ILE A 442 -16.98 23.89 7.79
N VAL A 443 -16.48 24.46 8.88
CA VAL A 443 -15.16 25.10 8.95
C VAL A 443 -14.19 24.14 9.64
N TYR A 444 -13.11 23.79 8.94
CA TYR A 444 -12.00 23.02 9.52
C TYR A 444 -11.05 23.98 10.26
N PHE A 445 -10.67 23.64 11.49
CA PHE A 445 -9.69 24.40 12.26
C PHE A 445 -8.43 23.56 12.50
N SER A 446 -7.27 24.18 12.34
CA SER A 446 -5.98 23.65 12.78
C SER A 446 -5.35 24.63 13.78
N SER A 447 -5.78 24.58 15.04
CA SER A 447 -5.06 25.25 16.13
C SER A 447 -4.84 24.26 17.25
N ILE A 448 -3.62 23.72 17.32
CA ILE A 448 -3.17 22.84 18.39
C ILE A 448 -2.41 23.73 19.38
N LYS A 449 -3.04 24.08 20.50
CA LYS A 449 -2.30 24.61 21.65
C LYS A 449 -2.05 23.48 22.63
N LYS A 450 -0.81 22.99 22.65
CA LYS A 450 -0.34 22.10 23.72
C LYS A 450 -0.33 22.94 25.02
N SER A 451 -1.20 22.64 25.98
CA SER A 451 -1.05 23.22 27.32
C SER A 451 0.13 22.53 27.99
N ASN A 452 1.15 23.31 28.35
CA ASN A 452 2.18 22.82 29.26
C ASN A 452 1.58 22.85 30.67
N ASN A 453 1.16 21.68 31.16
CA ASN A 453 1.04 21.43 32.59
C ASN A 453 2.26 20.65 33.05
#